data_AF-A0A7K1DIG0-F1
#
_entry.id   AF-A0A7K1DIG0-F1
#
_cell.length_a   1.000
_cell.length_b   1.000
_cell.length_c   1.000
_cell.angle_alpha   90.00
_cell.angle_beta   90.00
_cell.angle_gamma   90.00
#
_symmetry.space_group_name_H-M   'P 1'
#
loop_
_entity.id
_entity.type
_entity.pdbx_description
1 polymer ?
#
loop_
_entity_poly.entity_id
_entity_poly.type
_entity_poly.pdbx_seq_one_letter_code
_entity_poly.pdbx_strand_id
1 'polypeptide(L)'
;MNTQMNALTLPTVDEEIWRYSRIGELNLDQFELGKVTTKIDVSSQAKQFVSSQTNIAPRNATDIFEELNVRHAQLTAISIAKNQVVAEPIVITHSLDESGVVAYPRLVIEAHENSEVTVVERFISSANAKSLIVPVVDVRAAQSARVTYVAINELGASTWQIGYQQAVGQRDSMMKLFTVALGGDYARMRA
;
A
#
# COMPACT_ATOMS: atom_id res chain seq x y z
N MET A 1 -0.65 26.46 21.19
CA MET A 1 -0.36 25.06 21.53
C MET A 1 0.61 24.58 20.46
N ASN A 2 1.90 24.53 20.77
CA ASN A 2 2.98 24.35 19.79
C ASN A 2 2.96 22.94 19.22
N THR A 3 2.48 22.79 17.99
CA THR A 3 2.70 21.59 17.18
C THR A 3 4.17 21.60 16.76
N GLN A 4 5.01 20.78 17.41
CA GLN A 4 6.37 20.57 16.93
C GLN A 4 6.30 19.96 15.53
N MET A 5 6.64 20.75 14.52
CA MET A 5 7.05 20.24 13.21
C MET A 5 8.38 19.51 13.42
N ASN A 6 8.34 18.21 13.71
CA ASN A 6 9.52 17.39 13.50
C ASN A 6 9.87 17.50 12.02
N ALA A 7 11.04 18.07 11.72
CA ALA A 7 11.64 17.92 10.41
C ALA A 7 11.82 16.42 10.18
N LEU A 8 10.96 15.85 9.35
CA LEU A 8 11.02 14.46 8.99
C LEU A 8 12.37 14.21 8.31
N THR A 9 13.23 13.43 8.94
CA THR A 9 14.57 13.15 8.44
C THR A 9 14.50 11.98 7.46
N LEU A 10 15.11 12.18 6.29
CA LEU A 10 15.24 11.13 5.29
C LEU A 10 16.19 10.05 5.82
N PRO A 11 15.84 8.76 5.66
CA PRO A 11 16.72 7.69 6.07
C PRO A 11 18.01 7.65 5.25
N THR A 12 19.06 7.13 5.88
CA THR A 12 20.40 7.04 5.29
C THR A 12 20.90 5.60 5.23
N VAL A 13 21.89 5.34 4.37
CA VAL A 13 22.52 4.01 4.27
C VAL A 13 23.33 3.61 5.52
N ASP A 14 23.56 4.53 6.47
CA ASP A 14 24.19 4.23 7.75
C ASP A 14 23.24 3.44 8.68
N GLU A 15 21.93 3.59 8.48
CA GLU A 15 20.93 2.81 9.19
C GLU A 15 20.94 1.35 8.71
N GLU A 16 20.98 0.41 9.65
CA GLU A 16 21.02 -1.03 9.36
C GLU A 16 19.96 -1.47 8.34
N ILE A 17 18.74 -0.92 8.47
CA ILE A 17 17.61 -1.27 7.60
C ILE A 17 17.79 -0.78 6.15
N TRP A 18 18.66 0.20 5.91
CA TRP A 18 18.89 0.83 4.61
C TRP A 18 20.29 0.60 4.03
N ARG A 19 21.17 -0.10 4.74
CA ARG A 19 22.57 -0.33 4.34
C ARG A 19 22.77 -0.85 2.91
N TYR A 20 21.90 -1.73 2.44
CA TYR A 20 21.98 -2.32 1.10
C TYR A 20 20.93 -1.75 0.12
N SER A 21 20.54 -0.50 0.33
CA SER A 21 19.56 0.20 -0.50
C SER A 21 20.17 1.38 -1.24
N ARG A 22 19.47 1.84 -2.27
CA ARG A 22 19.77 3.10 -2.97
C ARG A 22 19.16 4.32 -2.27
N ILE A 23 18.75 4.23 -0.99
CA ILE A 23 17.92 5.28 -0.36
C ILE A 23 18.60 6.66 -0.36
N GLY A 24 19.93 6.72 -0.33
CA GLY A 24 20.69 7.96 -0.41
C GLY A 24 20.62 8.67 -1.79
N GLU A 25 20.12 8.00 -2.83
CA GLU A 25 19.87 8.61 -4.13
C GLU A 25 18.50 9.29 -4.21
N LEU A 26 17.58 9.00 -3.27
CA LEU A 26 16.25 9.58 -3.26
C LEU A 26 16.28 11.02 -2.74
N ASN A 27 15.85 11.96 -3.57
CA ASN A 27 15.63 13.34 -3.17
C ASN A 27 14.12 13.65 -3.16
N LEU A 28 13.50 13.68 -1.98
CA LEU A 28 12.06 13.95 -1.86
C LEU A 28 11.67 15.36 -2.30
N ASP A 29 12.57 16.34 -2.23
CA ASP A 29 12.29 17.73 -2.61
C ASP A 29 12.06 17.92 -4.12
N GLN A 30 12.35 16.90 -4.92
CA GLN A 30 12.09 16.90 -6.37
C GLN A 30 10.65 16.48 -6.72
N PHE A 31 9.87 16.03 -5.74
CA PHE A 31 8.52 15.54 -5.97
C PHE A 31 7.47 16.45 -5.34
N GLU A 32 6.46 16.82 -6.12
CA GLU A 32 5.24 17.43 -5.60
C GLU A 32 4.24 16.34 -5.18
N LEU A 33 3.28 16.69 -4.32
CA LEU A 33 2.22 15.76 -3.97
C LEU A 33 1.31 15.51 -5.18
N GLY A 34 1.37 14.30 -5.72
CA GLY A 34 0.50 13.84 -6.80
C GLY A 34 -0.60 12.91 -6.32
N LYS A 35 -1.28 12.29 -7.29
CA LYS A 35 -2.29 11.27 -7.04
C LYS A 35 -2.15 10.11 -8.02
N VAL A 36 -2.32 8.88 -7.55
CA VAL A 36 -2.59 7.75 -8.44
C VAL A 36 -4.02 7.82 -8.97
N THR A 37 -4.21 7.36 -10.21
CA THR A 37 -5.53 6.98 -10.70
C THR A 37 -5.82 5.55 -10.25
N THR A 38 -6.91 5.35 -9.49
CA THR A 38 -7.29 4.03 -8.95
C THR A 38 -8.47 3.47 -9.72
N LYS A 39 -8.29 2.29 -10.30
CA LYS A 39 -9.37 1.47 -10.88
C LYS A 39 -9.61 0.24 -10.00
N ILE A 40 -10.86 -0.05 -9.67
CA ILE A 40 -11.24 -1.22 -8.89
C ILE A 40 -12.14 -2.12 -9.74
N ASP A 41 -11.59 -3.23 -10.20
CA ASP A 41 -12.31 -4.27 -10.90
C ASP A 41 -12.83 -5.28 -9.87
N VAL A 42 -14.16 -5.31 -9.71
CA VAL A 42 -14.85 -6.09 -8.68
C VAL A 42 -16.23 -6.50 -9.18
N SER A 43 -16.69 -7.69 -8.78
CA SER A 43 -18.03 -8.17 -9.11
C SER A 43 -19.12 -7.27 -8.54
N SER A 44 -20.30 -7.23 -9.18
CA SER A 44 -21.42 -6.39 -8.73
C SER A 44 -21.82 -6.64 -7.27
N GLN A 45 -21.74 -7.89 -6.81
CA GLN A 45 -22.05 -8.26 -5.42
C GLN A 45 -20.97 -7.78 -4.44
N ALA A 46 -19.70 -7.79 -4.83
CA ALA A 46 -18.60 -7.43 -3.94
C ALA A 46 -18.34 -5.92 -3.87
N LYS A 47 -18.96 -5.11 -4.74
CA LYS A 47 -18.92 -3.63 -4.67
C LYS A 47 -19.31 -3.08 -3.29
N GLN A 48 -20.23 -3.75 -2.58
CA GLN A 48 -20.67 -3.34 -1.25
C GLN A 48 -19.57 -3.40 -0.18
N PHE A 49 -18.47 -4.11 -0.45
CA PHE A 49 -17.35 -4.25 0.48
C PHE A 49 -16.27 -3.18 0.28
N VAL A 50 -16.37 -2.35 -0.77
CA VAL A 50 -15.39 -1.32 -1.12
C VAL A 50 -15.83 0.03 -0.54
N SER A 51 -14.91 0.72 0.13
CA SER A 51 -15.14 2.03 0.76
C SER A 51 -13.93 2.94 0.61
N SER A 52 -14.15 4.26 0.75
CA SER A 52 -13.09 5.26 0.90
C SER A 52 -12.83 5.63 2.36
N GLN A 53 -13.39 4.86 3.30
CA GLN A 53 -13.29 5.05 4.76
C GLN A 53 -13.02 3.73 5.45
N THR A 54 -12.32 3.77 6.58
CA THR A 54 -11.99 2.61 7.43
C THR A 54 -12.11 2.99 8.90
N ASN A 55 -12.40 2.00 9.73
CA ASN A 55 -12.35 2.14 11.19
C ASN A 55 -11.02 1.67 11.79
N ILE A 56 -10.11 1.15 10.96
CA ILE A 56 -8.78 0.74 11.40
C ILE A 56 -7.92 1.98 11.60
N ALA A 57 -7.58 2.23 12.85
CA ALA A 57 -6.60 3.24 13.18
C ALA A 57 -5.26 2.90 12.50
N PRO A 58 -4.59 3.88 11.87
CA PRO A 58 -3.22 3.72 11.42
C PRO A 58 -2.33 3.34 12.62
N ARG A 59 -1.37 2.44 12.39
CA ARG A 59 -0.33 2.19 13.39
C ARG A 59 0.64 3.38 13.46
N ASN A 60 1.50 3.35 14.48
CA ASN A 60 2.66 4.25 14.52
C ASN A 60 3.57 3.95 13.31
N ALA A 61 3.87 5.00 12.54
CA ALA A 61 4.80 4.93 11.43
C ALA A 61 6.19 4.52 11.91
N THR A 62 6.86 3.65 11.15
CA THR A 62 8.24 3.24 11.47
C THR A 62 9.30 4.16 10.88
N ASP A 63 8.93 4.98 9.91
CA ASP A 63 9.77 5.99 9.29
C ASP A 63 8.95 7.09 8.60
N ILE A 64 9.67 8.00 7.94
CA ILE A 64 9.13 9.10 7.16
C ILE A 64 8.13 8.69 6.08
N PHE A 65 8.32 7.56 5.39
CA PHE A 65 7.47 7.18 4.27
C PHE A 65 6.11 6.70 4.74
N GLU A 66 6.06 5.91 5.81
CA GLU A 66 4.78 5.59 6.45
C GLU A 66 4.12 6.82 7.06
N GLU A 67 4.88 7.73 7.66
CA GLU A 67 4.34 8.96 8.23
C GLU A 67 3.72 9.87 7.15
N LEU A 68 4.39 10.02 6.01
CA LEU A 68 3.87 10.75 4.86
C LEU A 68 2.67 10.05 4.24
N ASN A 69 2.65 8.72 4.18
CA ASN A 69 1.46 7.98 3.75
C ASN A 69 0.27 8.26 4.67
N VAL A 70 0.45 8.18 6.00
CA VAL A 70 -0.62 8.50 6.96
C VAL A 70 -1.16 9.93 6.76
N ARG A 71 -0.29 10.90 6.44
CA ARG A 71 -0.67 12.29 6.20
C ARG A 71 -1.41 12.53 4.88
N HIS A 72 -1.06 11.80 3.82
CA HIS A 72 -1.48 12.11 2.44
C HIS A 72 -2.24 10.98 1.74
N ALA A 73 -2.65 9.95 2.48
CA ALA A 73 -3.22 8.72 1.95
C ALA A 73 -4.38 8.92 0.96
N GLN A 74 -4.28 8.23 -0.18
CA GLN A 74 -5.42 7.90 -1.03
C GLN A 74 -5.99 6.54 -0.58
N LEU A 75 -6.94 6.58 0.35
CA LEU A 75 -7.49 5.39 1.00
C LEU A 75 -8.46 4.62 0.09
N THR A 76 -8.24 3.32 -0.01
CA THR A 76 -9.22 2.30 -0.40
C THR A 76 -9.35 1.30 0.74
N ALA A 77 -10.58 1.01 1.17
CA ALA A 77 -10.87 0.03 2.21
C ALA A 77 -11.75 -1.09 1.66
N ILE A 78 -11.42 -2.32 2.03
CA ILE A 78 -12.13 -3.55 1.69
C ILE A 78 -12.57 -4.19 3.00
N SER A 79 -13.87 -4.18 3.31
CA SER A 79 -14.42 -4.79 4.53
C SER A 79 -15.36 -5.93 4.18
N ILE A 80 -14.95 -7.16 4.49
CA ILE A 80 -15.72 -8.37 4.20
C ILE A 80 -16.49 -8.78 5.45
N ALA A 81 -17.81 -8.72 5.38
CA ALA A 81 -18.68 -9.05 6.52
C ALA A 81 -18.53 -10.52 6.97
N LYS A 82 -18.98 -10.79 8.21
CA LYS A 82 -18.92 -12.14 8.80
C LYS A 82 -19.59 -13.17 7.89
N ASN A 83 -18.98 -14.35 7.79
CA ASN A 83 -19.47 -15.49 6.99
C ASN A 83 -19.64 -15.20 5.49
N GLN A 84 -19.02 -14.14 4.94
CA GLN A 84 -19.05 -13.85 3.51
C GLN A 84 -17.80 -14.41 2.82
N VAL A 85 -18.00 -15.02 1.65
CA VAL A 85 -16.93 -15.46 0.76
C VAL A 85 -17.02 -14.66 -0.52
N VAL A 86 -15.96 -13.92 -0.84
CA VAL A 86 -15.82 -13.22 -2.11
C VAL A 86 -15.17 -14.18 -3.12
N ALA A 87 -15.98 -14.76 -3.99
CA ALA A 87 -15.53 -15.81 -4.91
C ALA A 87 -14.56 -15.31 -6.00
N GLU A 88 -14.78 -14.09 -6.49
CA GLU A 88 -13.92 -13.46 -7.50
C GLU A 88 -12.90 -12.51 -6.85
N PRO A 89 -11.65 -12.43 -7.34
CA PRO A 89 -10.67 -11.51 -6.80
C PRO A 89 -11.12 -10.05 -6.94
N ILE A 90 -10.84 -9.24 -5.92
CA ILE A 90 -10.93 -7.78 -6.04
C ILE A 90 -9.59 -7.29 -6.60
N VAL A 91 -9.60 -6.70 -7.79
CA VAL A 91 -8.38 -6.19 -8.43
C VAL A 91 -8.36 -4.66 -8.34
N ILE A 92 -7.36 -4.12 -7.65
CA ILE A 92 -7.13 -2.70 -7.49
C ILE A 92 -5.91 -2.34 -8.33
N THR A 93 -6.05 -1.43 -9.29
CA THR A 93 -4.95 -0.95 -10.12
C THR A 93 -4.71 0.53 -9.86
N HIS A 94 -3.50 0.86 -9.42
CA HIS A 94 -3.01 2.22 -9.25
C HIS A 94 -2.08 2.58 -10.41
N SER A 95 -2.45 3.61 -11.17
CA SER A 95 -1.66 4.15 -12.27
C SER A 95 -1.02 5.50 -11.90
N LEU A 96 0.27 5.67 -12.17
CA LEU A 96 1.02 6.90 -11.94
C LEU A 96 1.90 7.26 -13.14
N ASP A 97 1.33 7.94 -14.14
CA ASP A 97 2.07 8.31 -15.36
C ASP A 97 2.64 9.73 -15.33
N GLU A 98 2.18 10.55 -14.38
CA GLU A 98 2.72 11.90 -14.13
C GLU A 98 4.13 11.79 -13.57
N SER A 99 5.05 12.64 -14.06
CA SER A 99 6.44 12.75 -13.58
C SER A 99 6.59 13.91 -12.60
N GLY A 100 7.58 13.82 -11.70
CA GLY A 100 7.85 14.86 -10.72
C GLY A 100 6.89 14.84 -9.54
N VAL A 101 6.20 13.70 -9.31
CA VAL A 101 5.23 13.57 -8.22
C VAL A 101 5.50 12.39 -7.31
N VAL A 102 5.02 12.50 -6.07
CA VAL A 102 4.91 11.40 -5.11
C VAL A 102 3.45 11.12 -4.80
N ALA A 103 3.06 9.86 -4.82
CA ALA A 103 1.70 9.43 -4.48
C ALA A 103 1.70 8.40 -3.34
N TYR A 104 0.65 8.44 -2.51
CA TYR A 104 0.53 7.65 -1.28
C TYR A 104 -0.74 6.77 -1.30
N PRO A 105 -0.81 5.70 -2.12
CA PRO A 105 -1.91 4.74 -2.04
C PRO A 105 -1.94 4.09 -0.65
N ARG A 106 -3.15 3.96 -0.09
CA ARG A 106 -3.35 3.24 1.17
C ARG A 106 -4.47 2.24 1.00
N LEU A 107 -4.19 0.98 1.28
CA LEU A 107 -5.16 -0.10 1.25
C LEU A 107 -5.40 -0.61 2.66
N VAL A 108 -6.66 -0.76 3.06
CA VAL A 108 -7.04 -1.47 4.28
C VAL A 108 -7.93 -2.65 3.92
N ILE A 109 -7.60 -3.85 4.41
CA ILE A 109 -8.38 -5.06 4.24
C ILE A 109 -8.84 -5.53 5.62
N GLU A 110 -10.14 -5.43 5.88
CA GLU A 110 -10.82 -5.89 7.10
C GLU A 110 -11.63 -7.15 6.77
N ALA A 111 -11.09 -8.32 7.10
CA ALA A 111 -11.78 -9.59 6.94
C ALA A 111 -12.40 -10.00 8.28
N HIS A 112 -13.72 -9.91 8.40
CA HIS A 112 -14.44 -10.28 9.62
C HIS A 112 -14.51 -11.80 9.80
N GLU A 113 -15.06 -12.22 10.94
CA GLU A 113 -15.06 -13.61 11.37
C GLU A 113 -15.58 -14.56 10.28
N ASN A 114 -14.80 -15.61 10.02
CA ASN A 114 -15.11 -16.62 9.02
C ASN A 114 -15.36 -16.06 7.60
N SER A 115 -14.80 -14.90 7.27
CA SER A 115 -14.86 -14.35 5.90
C SER A 115 -13.69 -14.81 5.04
N GLU A 116 -13.84 -14.73 3.72
CA GLU A 116 -12.78 -15.07 2.77
C GLU A 116 -12.72 -14.10 1.59
N VAL A 117 -11.50 -13.67 1.23
CA VAL A 117 -11.27 -12.77 0.10
C VAL A 117 -9.88 -12.94 -0.50
N THR A 118 -9.80 -12.72 -1.81
CA THR A 118 -8.55 -12.48 -2.53
C THR A 118 -8.52 -11.05 -3.05
N VAL A 119 -7.46 -10.31 -2.74
CA VAL A 119 -7.22 -8.94 -3.23
C VAL A 119 -5.91 -8.92 -4.01
N VAL A 120 -5.96 -8.40 -5.23
CA VAL A 120 -4.79 -8.17 -6.08
C VAL A 120 -4.62 -6.67 -6.23
N GLU A 121 -3.50 -6.13 -5.78
CA GLU A 121 -3.16 -4.71 -5.89
C GLU A 121 -2.01 -4.55 -6.89
N ARG A 122 -2.24 -3.77 -7.93
CA ARG A 122 -1.31 -3.55 -9.03
C ARG A 122 -0.84 -2.10 -9.03
N PHE A 123 0.45 -1.91 -9.24
CA PHE A 123 1.08 -0.61 -9.39
C PHE A 123 1.70 -0.52 -10.77
N ILE A 124 1.22 0.42 -11.60
CA ILE A 124 1.65 0.59 -12.98
C ILE A 124 2.07 2.04 -13.25
N SER A 125 3.06 2.21 -14.12
CA SER A 125 3.45 3.53 -14.63
C SER A 125 4.07 3.42 -16.01
N SER A 126 4.08 4.53 -16.75
CA SER A 126 4.84 4.68 -17.97
C SER A 126 6.35 4.52 -17.72
N ALA A 127 7.10 4.10 -18.74
CA ALA A 127 8.53 3.84 -18.65
C ALA A 127 9.37 5.04 -18.17
N ASN A 128 8.91 6.26 -18.48
CA ASN A 128 9.61 7.52 -18.22
C ASN A 128 9.04 8.32 -17.05
N ALA A 129 8.07 7.77 -16.30
CA ALA A 129 7.49 8.43 -15.14
C ALA A 129 8.53 8.55 -14.02
N LYS A 130 9.19 9.71 -13.92
CA LYS A 130 10.13 9.99 -12.82
C LYS A 130 9.35 10.38 -11.58
N SER A 131 8.84 9.38 -10.87
CA SER A 131 7.93 9.58 -9.75
C SER A 131 8.18 8.58 -8.63
N LEU A 132 7.60 8.85 -7.46
CA LEU A 132 7.65 7.96 -6.30
C LEU A 132 6.23 7.49 -5.96
N ILE A 133 6.07 6.19 -5.75
CA ILE A 133 4.85 5.63 -5.17
C ILE A 133 5.18 4.99 -3.82
N VAL A 134 4.40 5.36 -2.80
CA VAL A 134 4.59 4.90 -1.42
C VAL A 134 3.34 4.15 -0.95
N PRO A 135 3.13 2.89 -1.39
CA PRO A 135 1.95 2.14 -1.03
C PRO A 135 2.04 1.58 0.39
N VAL A 136 0.95 1.65 1.14
CA VAL A 136 0.82 1.01 2.45
C VAL A 136 -0.44 0.15 2.47
N VAL A 137 -0.29 -1.14 2.78
CA VAL A 137 -1.42 -2.05 3.00
C VAL A 137 -1.51 -2.49 4.45
N ASP A 138 -2.71 -2.43 5.01
CA ASP A 138 -3.07 -2.88 6.34
C ASP A 138 -4.09 -4.02 6.25
N VAL A 139 -3.66 -5.25 6.55
CA VAL A 139 -4.51 -6.43 6.59
C VAL A 139 -4.89 -6.78 8.02
N ARG A 140 -6.18 -6.94 8.28
CA ARG A 140 -6.76 -7.36 9.55
C ARG A 140 -7.66 -8.58 9.30
N ALA A 141 -7.22 -9.73 9.78
CA ALA A 141 -7.97 -10.98 9.68
C ALA A 141 -8.53 -11.36 11.05
N ALA A 142 -9.85 -11.34 11.19
CA ALA A 142 -10.54 -11.78 12.39
C ALA A 142 -10.49 -13.32 12.54
N GLN A 143 -11.09 -13.84 13.61
CA GLN A 143 -11.09 -15.27 13.87
C GLN A 143 -11.59 -16.07 12.67
N SER A 144 -10.85 -17.12 12.29
CA SER A 144 -11.16 -17.97 11.15
C SER A 144 -11.28 -17.25 9.81
N ALA A 145 -10.79 -16.01 9.65
CA ALA A 145 -10.81 -15.32 8.37
C ALA A 145 -9.67 -15.80 7.45
N ARG A 146 -9.90 -15.80 6.14
CA ARG A 146 -8.94 -16.23 5.11
C ARG A 146 -8.68 -15.08 4.14
N VAL A 147 -7.46 -14.55 4.12
CA VAL A 147 -7.10 -13.43 3.24
C VAL A 147 -5.93 -13.82 2.36
N THR A 148 -6.10 -13.66 1.05
CA THR A 148 -4.98 -13.67 0.10
C THR A 148 -4.79 -12.27 -0.44
N TYR A 149 -3.60 -11.71 -0.27
CA TYR A 149 -3.22 -10.42 -0.81
C TYR A 149 -2.01 -10.59 -1.75
N VAL A 150 -2.11 -10.02 -2.94
CA VAL A 150 -1.04 -10.06 -3.96
C VAL A 150 -0.74 -8.63 -4.40
N ALA A 151 0.45 -8.15 -4.07
CA ALA A 151 0.98 -6.91 -4.62
C ALA A 151 1.78 -7.20 -5.90
N ILE A 152 1.43 -6.59 -7.01
CA ILE A 152 2.15 -6.69 -8.29
C ILE A 152 2.68 -5.30 -8.65
N ASN A 153 4.00 -5.17 -8.70
CA ASN A 153 4.69 -3.96 -9.13
C ASN A 153 5.14 -4.13 -10.60
N GLU A 154 4.53 -3.37 -11.49
CA GLU A 154 4.81 -3.28 -12.93
C GLU A 154 5.18 -1.84 -13.32
N LEU A 155 5.92 -1.16 -12.44
CA LEU A 155 6.34 0.22 -12.67
C LEU A 155 7.39 0.35 -13.77
N GLY A 156 7.35 1.48 -14.45
CA GLY A 156 8.34 1.88 -15.45
C GLY A 156 9.74 2.09 -14.85
N ALA A 157 10.75 2.02 -15.70
CA ALA A 157 12.16 2.05 -15.32
C ALA A 157 12.65 3.37 -14.69
N SER A 158 11.80 4.40 -14.63
CA SER A 158 12.09 5.69 -13.98
C SER A 158 11.37 5.90 -12.64
N THR A 159 10.49 4.98 -12.26
CA THR A 159 9.62 5.14 -11.09
C THR A 159 10.20 4.42 -9.88
N TRP A 160 10.16 5.07 -8.73
CA TRP A 160 10.53 4.50 -7.45
C TRP A 160 9.31 3.96 -6.70
N GLN A 161 9.50 2.88 -5.95
CA GLN A 161 8.53 2.35 -5.00
C GLN A 161 9.18 2.06 -3.65
N ILE A 162 8.56 2.59 -2.59
CA ILE A 162 8.86 2.22 -1.20
C ILE A 162 7.54 1.85 -0.53
N GLY A 163 7.28 0.55 -0.41
CA GLY A 163 6.00 0.02 0.09
C GLY A 163 6.10 -0.64 1.45
N TYR A 164 4.95 -0.71 2.14
CA TYR A 164 4.80 -1.35 3.44
C TYR A 164 3.59 -2.28 3.45
N GLN A 165 3.76 -3.46 4.02
CA GLN A 165 2.72 -4.45 4.23
C GLN A 165 2.61 -4.75 5.71
N GLN A 166 1.43 -4.58 6.29
CA GLN A 166 1.15 -4.99 7.65
C GLN A 166 0.04 -6.02 7.66
N ALA A 167 0.22 -7.08 8.43
CA ALA A 167 -0.80 -8.10 8.63
C ALA A 167 -0.96 -8.41 10.12
N VAL A 168 -2.21 -8.38 10.61
CA VAL A 168 -2.56 -8.80 11.97
C VAL A 168 -3.69 -9.81 11.88
N GLY A 169 -3.43 -11.03 12.34
CA GLY A 169 -4.38 -12.13 12.34
C GLY A 169 -4.82 -12.50 13.76
N GLN A 170 -6.10 -12.81 13.93
CA GLN A 170 -6.65 -13.41 15.14
C GLN A 170 -6.57 -14.93 15.08
N ARG A 171 -7.09 -15.60 16.11
CA ARG A 171 -7.10 -17.06 16.25
C ARG A 171 -7.65 -17.74 14.99
N ASP A 172 -6.99 -18.82 14.55
CA ASP A 172 -7.39 -19.66 13.43
C ASP A 172 -7.53 -18.93 12.07
N SER A 173 -7.05 -17.68 11.97
CA SER A 173 -6.99 -16.95 10.70
C SER A 173 -5.85 -17.45 9.82
N MET A 174 -6.02 -17.37 8.50
CA MET A 174 -5.00 -17.68 7.51
C MET A 174 -4.78 -16.48 6.61
N MET A 175 -3.53 -16.02 6.50
CA MET A 175 -3.15 -14.92 5.61
C MET A 175 -2.03 -15.36 4.68
N LYS A 176 -2.16 -15.03 3.40
CA LYS A 176 -1.12 -15.22 2.39
C LYS A 176 -0.85 -13.86 1.75
N LEU A 177 0.38 -13.36 1.91
CA LEU A 177 0.82 -12.11 1.32
C LEU A 177 1.91 -12.43 0.29
N PHE A 178 1.70 -11.97 -0.94
CA PHE A 178 2.64 -12.15 -2.04
C PHE A 178 3.08 -10.78 -2.55
N THR A 179 4.36 -10.66 -2.88
CA THR A 179 4.91 -9.50 -3.59
C THR A 179 5.57 -10.00 -4.87
N VAL A 180 5.09 -9.51 -5.99
CA VAL A 180 5.63 -9.76 -7.33
C VAL A 180 6.23 -8.45 -7.82
N ALA A 181 7.56 -8.37 -7.92
CA ALA A 181 8.26 -7.17 -8.36
C ALA A 181 8.82 -7.36 -9.77
N LEU A 182 8.25 -6.66 -10.75
CA LEU A 182 8.55 -6.79 -12.18
C LEU A 182 9.10 -5.49 -12.80
N GLY A 183 9.24 -4.41 -12.04
CA GLY A 183 9.68 -3.11 -12.55
C GLY A 183 10.03 -2.08 -11.47
N GLY A 184 10.24 -0.84 -11.91
CA GLY A 184 10.75 0.29 -11.12
C GLY A 184 12.27 0.49 -11.25
N ASP A 185 12.73 1.75 -11.13
CA ASP A 185 14.16 2.08 -10.97
C ASP A 185 14.68 1.54 -9.62
N TYR A 186 13.84 1.68 -8.60
CA TYR A 186 14.05 1.11 -7.28
C TYR A 186 12.69 0.67 -6.73
N ALA A 187 12.61 -0.57 -6.25
CA ALA A 187 11.41 -1.06 -5.60
C ALA A 187 11.78 -1.83 -4.34
N ARG A 188 11.24 -1.38 -3.21
CA ARG A 188 11.35 -2.08 -1.94
C ARG A 188 9.99 -2.26 -1.32
N MET A 189 9.70 -3.47 -0.88
CA MET A 189 8.53 -3.77 -0.06
C MET A 189 9.02 -4.18 1.32
N ARG A 190 8.45 -3.57 2.35
CA ARG A 190 8.72 -3.86 3.75
C ARG A 190 7.51 -4.55 4.37
N ALA A 191 7.76 -5.45 5.31
CA ALA A 191 6.73 -6.13 6.09
C ALA A 191 7.06 -6.02 7.58
#